data_AF-A0AAN6EBC9-F1
#
_entry.id   AF-A0AAN6EBC9-F1
#
_cell.length_a   1.000
_cell.length_b   1.000
_cell.length_c   1.000
_cell.angle_alpha   90.00
_cell.angle_beta   90.00
_cell.angle_gamma   90.00
#
_symmetry.space_group_name_H-M   'P 1'
#
loop_
_entity.id
_entity.type
_entity.pdbx_description
1 polymer ?
#
loop_
_entity_poly.entity_id
_entity_poly.type
_entity_poly.pdbx_seq_one_letter_code
_entity_poly.pdbx_strand_id
1 'polypeptide(L)'
;MAITTQQREGFTMPELEYLAQCEDVTIVPLYRMDRLELVRGPVGPFRPPQKAQAPLWLAVALKRANRCRIVAPKWLSYSHLREL
;
A
#
# COMPACT_ATOMS: atom_id res chain seq x y z
N MET A 1 -27.34 -8.32 -3.52
CA MET A 1 -26.64 -7.03 -3.32
C MET A 1 -27.54 -5.95 -3.88
N ALA A 2 -28.20 -5.20 -3.00
CA ALA A 2 -29.07 -4.12 -3.43
C ALA A 2 -28.20 -2.98 -3.93
N ILE A 3 -28.24 -2.72 -5.23
CA ILE A 3 -27.75 -1.48 -5.83
C ILE A 3 -28.60 -0.34 -5.25
N THR A 4 -28.08 0.33 -4.23
CA THR A 4 -28.74 1.52 -3.69
C THR A 4 -28.66 2.60 -4.75
N THR A 5 -29.83 3.13 -5.13
CA THR A 5 -30.00 4.24 -6.07
C THR A 5 -29.28 5.53 -5.66
N GLN A 6 -28.65 5.57 -4.49
CA GLN A 6 -27.85 6.68 -3.97
C GLN A 6 -26.42 6.77 -4.50
N GLN A 7 -25.86 5.74 -5.16
CA GLN A 7 -24.47 5.81 -5.68
C GLN A 7 -24.28 6.68 -6.95
N ARG A 8 -25.25 7.53 -7.30
CA ARG A 8 -25.18 8.36 -8.51
C ARG A 8 -24.34 9.63 -8.37
N GLU A 9 -23.95 10.04 -7.16
CA GLU A 9 -23.36 11.38 -6.93
C GLU A 9 -21.87 11.41 -6.53
N GLY A 10 -21.21 10.26 -6.39
CA GLY A 10 -19.75 10.20 -6.16
C GLY A 10 -19.33 9.07 -5.22
N PHE A 11 -18.01 8.90 -5.07
CA PHE A 11 -17.45 7.95 -4.11
C PHE A 11 -17.55 8.49 -2.68
N THR A 12 -17.90 7.62 -1.74
CA THR A 12 -17.79 7.92 -0.31
C THR A 12 -16.32 7.94 0.14
N MET A 13 -16.02 8.62 1.25
CA MET A 13 -14.65 8.67 1.78
C MET A 13 -14.04 7.28 2.04
N PRO A 14 -14.75 6.29 2.63
CA PRO A 14 -14.20 4.95 2.82
C PRO A 14 -13.95 4.21 1.50
N GLU A 15 -14.77 4.43 0.47
CA GLU A 15 -14.55 3.84 -0.86
C GLU A 15 -13.31 4.44 -1.52
N LEU A 16 -13.09 5.76 -1.40
CA LEU A 16 -11.86 6.40 -1.88
C LEU A 16 -10.61 5.89 -1.17
N GLU A 17 -10.67 5.73 0.15
CA GLU A 17 -9.56 5.14 0.92
C GLU A 17 -9.27 3.71 0.49
N TYR A 18 -10.31 2.92 0.22
CA TYR A 18 -10.17 1.56 -0.28
C TYR A 18 -9.49 1.53 -1.66
N LEU A 19 -9.88 2.41 -2.57
CA LEU A 19 -9.27 2.52 -3.89
C LEU A 19 -7.81 2.97 -3.82
N ALA A 20 -7.51 3.96 -2.98
CA ALA A 20 -6.15 4.47 -2.79
C ALA A 20 -5.18 3.40 -2.23
N GLN A 21 -5.71 2.41 -1.50
CA GLN A 21 -4.91 1.31 -0.95
C GLN A 21 -4.41 0.30 -1.98
N CYS A 22 -4.94 0.31 -3.20
CA CYS A 22 -4.51 -0.57 -4.28
C CYS A 22 -3.19 -0.16 -4.93
N GLU A 23 -2.68 1.04 -4.62
CA GLU A 23 -1.41 1.56 -5.14
C GLU A 23 -0.21 0.80 -4.55
N ASP A 24 0.80 0.55 -5.38
CA ASP A 24 2.00 -0.18 -4.97
C ASP A 24 3.01 0.78 -4.33
N VAL A 25 3.46 0.43 -3.12
CA VAL A 25 4.40 1.22 -2.33
C VAL A 25 5.70 0.46 -2.07
N THR A 26 6.77 1.21 -1.84
CA THR A 26 8.07 0.63 -1.51
C THR A 26 8.18 0.42 0.00
N ILE A 27 8.49 -0.81 0.41
CA ILE A 27 8.72 -1.16 1.81
C ILE A 27 10.10 -1.78 2.00
N VAL A 28 10.64 -1.62 3.21
CA VAL A 28 11.84 -2.32 3.68
C VAL A 28 11.37 -3.35 4.73
N PRO A 29 11.42 -4.65 4.42
CA PRO A 29 11.06 -5.69 5.37
C PRO A 29 12.12 -5.78 6.47
N LEU A 30 11.66 -6.07 7.69
CA LEU A 30 12.51 -6.31 8.86
C LEU A 30 12.76 -7.80 9.11
N TYR A 31 11.90 -8.66 8.54
CA TYR A 31 11.97 -10.12 8.64
C TYR A 31 12.05 -10.74 7.26
N ARG A 32 12.68 -11.92 7.17
CA ARG A 32 12.61 -12.75 5.97
C ARG A 32 11.21 -13.36 5.88
N MET A 33 10.55 -13.14 4.75
CA MET A 33 9.30 -13.81 4.43
C MET A 33 9.37 -14.29 2.98
N ASP A 34 8.88 -15.50 2.76
CA ASP A 34 8.73 -16.04 1.42
C ASP A 34 7.68 -15.26 0.63
N ARG A 35 7.62 -15.56 -0.66
CA ARG A 35 6.65 -14.97 -1.57
C ARG A 35 5.23 -15.32 -1.10
N LEU A 36 4.36 -14.30 -1.07
CA LEU A 36 2.95 -14.47 -0.80
C LEU A 36 2.21 -14.65 -2.13
N GLU A 37 1.59 -15.80 -2.33
CA GLU A 37 0.71 -16.06 -3.47
C GLU A 37 -0.68 -15.46 -3.18
N LEU A 38 -0.95 -14.28 -3.74
CA LEU A 38 -2.24 -13.59 -3.60
C LEU A 38 -3.07 -13.76 -4.88
N VAL A 39 -4.37 -13.49 -4.79
CA VAL A 39 -5.29 -13.56 -5.94
C VAL A 39 -4.87 -12.64 -7.09
N ARG A 40 -4.31 -11.46 -6.77
CA ARG A 40 -3.78 -10.50 -7.77
C ARG A 40 -2.47 -10.96 -8.40
N GLY A 41 -1.79 -11.93 -7.79
CA GLY A 41 -0.47 -12.41 -8.17
C GLY A 41 0.50 -12.49 -6.99
N PRO A 42 1.70 -13.02 -7.23
CA PRO A 42 2.72 -13.17 -6.21
C PRO A 42 3.31 -11.82 -5.76
N VAL A 43 3.46 -11.62 -4.46
CA VAL A 43 4.15 -10.47 -3.87
C VAL A 43 5.36 -10.93 -3.06
N GLY A 44 6.51 -10.32 -3.29
CA GLY A 44 7.78 -10.70 -2.67
C GLY A 44 8.69 -11.51 -3.61
N PRO A 45 9.85 -11.98 -3.12
CA PRO A 45 10.18 -12.28 -1.72
C PRO A 45 10.58 -11.06 -0.88
N PHE A 46 10.32 -11.12 0.43
CA PHE A 46 10.72 -10.07 1.37
C PHE A 46 12.03 -10.46 2.06
N ARG A 47 13.13 -9.84 1.66
CA ARG A 47 14.48 -10.11 2.20
C ARG A 47 15.09 -8.84 2.79
N PRO A 48 15.28 -8.74 4.11
CA PRO A 48 15.97 -7.60 4.70
C PRO A 48 17.44 -7.51 4.22
N PRO A 49 18.00 -6.30 4.00
CA PRO A 49 17.38 -4.98 4.02
C PRO A 49 16.88 -4.51 2.64
N GLN A 50 16.65 -5.43 1.69
CA GLN A 50 16.28 -5.08 0.32
C GLN A 50 14.89 -4.46 0.26
N LYS A 51 14.74 -3.43 -0.57
CA LYS A 51 13.44 -2.82 -0.85
C LYS A 51 12.59 -3.80 -1.66
N ALA A 52 11.33 -3.91 -1.29
CA ALA A 52 10.32 -4.68 -2.02
C ALA A 52 9.13 -3.78 -2.34
N GLN A 53 8.44 -4.07 -3.44
CA GLN A 53 7.16 -3.44 -3.77
C GLN A 53 6.03 -4.31 -3.25
N ALA A 54 5.06 -3.67 -2.60
CA ALA A 54 3.85 -4.30 -2.10
C ALA A 54 2.70 -3.28 -2.13
N PRO A 55 1.46 -3.72 -2.33
CA PRO A 55 0.32 -2.82 -2.30
C PRO A 55 0.16 -2.18 -0.91
N LEU A 56 -0.36 -0.95 -0.87
CA LEU A 56 -0.44 -0.15 0.35
C LEU A 56 -1.23 -0.84 1.48
N TRP A 57 -2.34 -1.50 1.18
CA TRP A 57 -3.08 -2.28 2.20
C TRP A 57 -2.20 -3.35 2.87
N LEU A 58 -1.36 -4.04 2.09
CA LEU A 58 -0.47 -5.07 2.59
C LEU A 58 0.67 -4.46 3.39
N ALA A 59 1.24 -3.35 2.89
CA ALA A 59 2.26 -2.60 3.60
C ALA A 59 1.78 -2.10 4.97
N VAL A 60 0.53 -1.60 5.05
CA VAL A 60 -0.08 -1.15 6.31
C VAL A 60 -0.29 -2.33 7.26
N ALA A 61 -0.78 -3.47 6.78
CA ALA A 61 -0.94 -4.68 7.58
C ALA A 61 0.40 -5.19 8.14
N LEU A 62 1.44 -5.24 7.30
CA LEU A 62 2.79 -5.62 7.71
C LEU A 62 3.42 -4.62 8.68
N LYS A 63 3.15 -3.32 8.52
CA LYS A 63 3.60 -2.27 9.46
C LYS A 63 2.92 -2.41 10.82
N ARG A 64 1.60 -2.68 10.86
CA ARG A 64 0.86 -2.96 12.12
C ARG A 64 1.41 -4.19 12.84
N ALA A 65 1.85 -5.20 12.09
CA ALA A 65 2.54 -6.38 12.64
C ALA A 65 4.03 -6.15 12.97
N ASN A 66 4.54 -4.92 12.83
CA ASN A 66 5.94 -4.54 13.02
C ASN A 66 6.94 -5.33 12.15
N ARG A 67 6.52 -5.76 10.95
CA ARG A 67 7.32 -6.59 10.03
C ARG A 67 8.00 -5.82 8.91
N CYS A 68 7.61 -4.58 8.66
CA CYS A 68 8.21 -3.72 7.63
C CYS A 68 8.23 -2.24 8.02
N ARG A 69 9.11 -1.48 7.38
CA ARG A 69 9.12 -0.03 7.35
C ARG A 69 8.69 0.46 5.98
N ILE A 70 7.66 1.31 5.92
CA ILE A 70 7.19 1.90 4.66
C ILE A 70 8.12 3.07 4.31
N VAL A 71 8.61 3.09 3.07
CA VAL A 71 9.47 4.17 2.57
C VAL A 71 8.58 5.24 1.97
N ALA A 72 8.78 6.49 2.39
CA ALA A 72 8.06 7.62 1.81
C ALA A 72 8.42 7.76 0.31
N PRO A 73 7.44 7.99 -0.58
CA PRO A 73 7.70 8.22 -1.99
C PRO A 73 8.43 9.56 -2.19
N LYS A 74 9.16 9.68 -3.31
CA LYS A 74 10.03 10.84 -3.59
C LYS A 74 9.30 12.18 -3.59
N TRP A 75 8.05 12.19 -4.05
CA TRP A 75 7.21 13.39 -4.09
C TRP A 75 6.77 13.85 -2.70
N LEU A 76 6.71 12.94 -1.73
CA LEU A 76 6.39 13.24 -0.33
C LEU A 76 7.66 13.64 0.44
N SER A 77 8.52 14.44 -0.19
CA SER A 77 9.70 15.04 0.44
C SER A 77 9.47 16.53 0.61
N TYR A 78 9.92 17.10 1.73
CA TYR A 78 9.80 18.53 2.00
C TYR A 78 10.40 19.39 0.87
N SER A 79 11.57 19.01 0.35
CA SER A 79 12.20 19.70 -0.78
C SER A 79 11.29 19.76 -2.00
N HIS A 80 10.64 18.64 -2.35
CA HIS A 80 9.76 18.58 -3.52
C HIS A 80 8.47 19.36 -3.30
N LEU A 81 7.88 19.29 -2.10
CA LEU A 81 6.65 20.00 -1.77
C LEU A 81 6.82 21.53 -1.68
N ARG A 82 8.04 22.01 -1.40
CA ARG A 82 8.33 23.45 -1.34
C ARG A 82 8.52 24.07 -2.73
N GLU A 83 8.92 23.27 -3.71
CA GLU A 83 9.17 23.72 -5.09
C GLU A 83 7.92 23.68 -5.99
N LEU A 84 6.85 23.00 -5.54
CA LEU A 84 5.52 22.99 -6.16
C LEU A 84 4.75 24.29 -5.89
#